data_AF-A0A286SCU8-F1
#
_entry.id   AF-A0A286SCU8-F1
#
_cell.length_a   1.000
_cell.length_b   1.000
_cell.length_c   1.000
_cell.angle_alpha   90.00
_cell.angle_beta   90.00
_cell.angle_gamma   90.00
#
_symmetry.space_group_name_H-M   'P 1'
#
loop_
_entity.id
_entity.type
_entity.pdbx_description
1 polymer ?
#
loop_
_entity_poly.entity_id
_entity_poly.type
_entity_poly.pdbx_seq_one_letter_code
_entity_poly.pdbx_strand_id
1 'polypeptide(L)'
;DIIRGKDMYVGYDEKEKNRRKQLEDKLKDIFAKIHSDVTSGRNKRTNSALQARYKDDAKKNFCQLREDWWTLNRKDVWKALTCSAPGDAKYVKYFPSNTTTVSYNQCGHNDMNVPTNLDYVPQFLRWFEEWAEEFCRIKKIKLKNVKDACRDDTKALYCGRNGYDCTKINRNENLPRGSKCTNCWAKCNLYESWLHNQQEEFKKQKEKYEKEILKYKSNKKISGSNINNKYYEEFYKILKNNEYGNIDNFLKLLNEGKYCKNQKTEEENIDFKKTGDKEGTFYRSKYCQVCPFCGVECSDNKCTPKQEIYPSCENNKAYVPPRDAEATIINVLYSGDEQGDITKKLSEFCSNENRENGENYQKWQCYYVDSDNNKCKMEKKHGNNTMKEIITEFHNFLELWVIYLL
;
A
#
# COMPACT_ATOMS: atom_id res chain seq x y z
N ASP A 1 14.68 -12.46 -17.58
CA ASP A 1 15.66 -12.60 -16.48
C ASP A 1 16.00 -14.04 -16.11
N ILE A 2 15.02 -14.95 -16.00
CA ILE A 2 15.26 -16.38 -15.70
C ILE A 2 16.33 -17.00 -16.61
N ILE A 3 16.14 -16.97 -17.94
CA ILE A 3 17.12 -17.50 -18.91
C ILE A 3 18.52 -16.89 -18.72
N ARG A 4 18.58 -15.62 -18.34
CA ARG A 4 19.82 -14.85 -18.17
C ARG A 4 20.46 -14.99 -16.80
N GLY A 5 19.87 -15.77 -15.88
CA GLY A 5 20.36 -15.89 -14.50
C GLY A 5 20.25 -14.59 -13.70
N LYS A 6 19.34 -13.69 -14.09
CA LYS A 6 19.12 -12.37 -13.46
C LYS A 6 17.88 -12.32 -12.59
N ASP A 7 17.09 -13.39 -12.57
CA ASP A 7 15.86 -13.47 -11.78
C ASP A 7 16.19 -13.47 -10.29
N MET A 8 15.58 -12.57 -9.53
CA MET A 8 15.78 -12.42 -8.08
C MET A 8 14.80 -13.27 -7.27
N TYR A 9 13.81 -13.89 -7.91
CA TYR A 9 12.82 -14.70 -7.21
C TYR A 9 13.39 -16.06 -6.83
N VAL A 10 13.61 -16.26 -5.52
CA VAL A 10 14.19 -17.50 -4.98
C VAL A 10 13.15 -18.54 -4.56
N GLY A 11 11.87 -18.19 -4.50
CA GLY A 11 10.78 -19.05 -4.00
C GLY A 11 10.33 -18.69 -2.58
N TYR A 12 9.03 -18.86 -2.31
CA TYR A 12 8.41 -18.51 -1.03
C TYR A 12 8.49 -19.65 0.01
N ASP A 13 8.53 -20.90 -0.45
CA ASP A 13 8.65 -22.11 0.37
C ASP A 13 9.80 -23.00 -0.14
N GLU A 14 10.11 -24.06 0.61
CA GLU A 14 11.19 -25.00 0.25
C GLU A 14 10.92 -25.73 -1.06
N LYS A 15 9.66 -25.97 -1.39
CA LYS A 15 9.28 -26.64 -2.63
C LYS A 15 9.61 -25.80 -3.84
N GLU A 16 9.24 -24.52 -3.84
CA GLU A 16 9.51 -23.59 -4.92
C GLU A 16 11.01 -23.27 -5.01
N LYS A 17 11.70 -23.09 -3.87
CA LYS A 17 13.16 -22.93 -3.85
C LYS A 17 13.87 -24.09 -4.55
N ASN A 18 13.49 -25.32 -4.24
CA ASN A 18 14.06 -26.51 -4.88
C ASN A 18 13.76 -26.56 -6.39
N ARG A 19 12.55 -26.21 -6.81
CA ARG A 19 12.20 -26.12 -8.24
C ARG A 19 13.02 -25.08 -8.99
N ARG A 20 13.20 -23.89 -8.39
CA ARG A 20 14.01 -22.81 -8.96
C ARG A 20 15.47 -23.21 -9.09
N LYS A 21 16.02 -23.87 -8.07
CA LYS A 21 17.37 -24.42 -8.10
C LYS A 21 17.54 -25.45 -9.23
N GLN A 22 16.62 -26.42 -9.34
CA GLN A 22 16.64 -27.41 -10.42
C GLN A 22 16.55 -26.76 -11.82
N LEU A 23 15.74 -25.72 -11.98
CA LEU A 23 15.64 -24.98 -13.23
C LEU A 23 16.96 -24.28 -13.59
N GLU A 24 17.56 -23.57 -12.64
CA GLU A 24 18.83 -22.87 -12.86
C GLU A 24 19.97 -23.85 -13.13
N ASP A 25 20.01 -25.00 -12.45
CA ASP A 25 21.01 -26.04 -12.69
C ASP A 25 20.86 -26.64 -14.10
N LYS A 26 19.63 -26.89 -14.57
CA LYS A 26 19.40 -27.33 -15.95
C LYS A 26 19.79 -26.27 -16.98
N LEU A 27 19.52 -24.99 -16.71
CA LEU A 27 19.96 -23.90 -17.59
C LEU A 27 21.48 -23.83 -17.65
N LYS A 28 22.19 -24.02 -16.53
CA LYS A 28 23.66 -24.11 -16.51
C LYS A 28 24.17 -25.23 -17.39
N ASP A 29 23.59 -26.42 -17.28
CA ASP A 29 24.01 -27.57 -18.08
C ASP A 29 23.81 -27.33 -19.58
N ILE A 30 22.69 -26.71 -19.96
CA ILE A 30 22.40 -26.36 -21.36
C ILE A 30 23.41 -25.33 -21.87
N PHE A 31 23.63 -24.24 -21.13
CA PHE A 31 24.55 -23.19 -21.56
C PHE A 31 26.02 -23.63 -21.53
N ALA A 32 26.39 -24.59 -20.68
CA ALA A 32 27.71 -25.23 -20.72
C ALA A 32 27.94 -25.99 -22.03
N LYS A 33 26.94 -26.73 -22.52
CA LYS A 33 27.01 -27.43 -23.80
C LYS A 33 27.10 -26.44 -24.96
N ILE A 34 26.24 -25.43 -24.99
CA ILE A 34 26.28 -24.37 -26.02
C ILE A 34 27.64 -23.66 -26.00
N HIS A 35 28.15 -23.30 -24.83
CA HIS A 35 29.47 -22.66 -24.68
C HIS A 35 30.58 -23.53 -25.28
N SER A 36 30.58 -24.83 -24.95
CA SER A 36 31.53 -25.78 -25.53
C SER A 36 31.43 -25.80 -27.06
N ASP A 37 30.23 -25.95 -27.62
CA ASP A 37 30.03 -26.04 -29.07
C ASP A 37 30.48 -24.77 -29.82
N VAL A 38 30.14 -23.58 -29.30
CA VAL A 38 30.49 -22.31 -29.95
C VAL A 38 31.96 -21.91 -29.76
N THR A 39 32.65 -22.48 -28.77
CA THR A 39 34.08 -22.22 -28.54
C THR A 39 35.00 -23.31 -29.09
N SER A 40 34.48 -24.48 -29.48
CA SER A 40 35.25 -25.63 -29.98
C SER A 40 35.03 -26.00 -31.45
N GLY A 41 34.21 -25.24 -32.21
CA GLY A 41 33.77 -25.57 -33.57
C GLY A 41 34.86 -25.77 -34.64
N ARG A 42 34.50 -26.27 -35.84
CA ARG A 42 35.48 -26.63 -36.90
C ARG A 42 36.14 -25.45 -37.64
N ASN A 43 35.67 -24.22 -37.44
CA ASN A 43 36.06 -23.07 -38.26
C ASN A 43 37.01 -22.13 -37.48
N LYS A 44 38.33 -22.28 -37.71
CA LYS A 44 39.39 -21.65 -36.88
C LYS A 44 39.29 -20.12 -36.73
N ARG A 45 38.77 -19.37 -37.72
CA ARG A 45 38.68 -17.90 -37.67
C ARG A 45 37.55 -17.38 -36.77
N THR A 46 36.35 -17.96 -36.82
CA THR A 46 35.22 -17.56 -35.95
C THR A 46 35.43 -18.02 -34.51
N ASN A 47 36.13 -19.14 -34.30
CA ASN A 47 36.44 -19.64 -32.96
C ASN A 47 37.29 -18.67 -32.13
N SER A 48 38.29 -18.02 -32.73
CA SER A 48 39.19 -17.11 -31.97
C SER A 48 38.40 -15.95 -31.34
N ALA A 49 37.48 -15.33 -32.09
CA ALA A 49 36.66 -14.23 -31.60
C ALA A 49 35.64 -14.69 -30.53
N LEU A 50 35.00 -15.84 -30.72
CA LEU A 50 34.03 -16.39 -29.76
C LEU A 50 34.72 -16.89 -28.48
N GLN A 51 35.88 -17.55 -28.60
CA GLN A 51 36.73 -17.93 -27.47
C GLN A 51 37.18 -16.70 -26.68
N ALA A 52 37.58 -15.62 -27.36
CA ALA A 52 37.92 -14.37 -26.70
C ALA A 52 36.72 -13.73 -25.99
N ARG A 53 35.54 -13.68 -26.64
CA ARG A 53 34.31 -13.11 -26.08
C ARG A 53 33.82 -13.87 -24.84
N TYR A 54 33.89 -15.21 -24.86
CA TYR A 54 33.36 -16.08 -23.80
C TYR A 54 34.43 -16.74 -22.91
N LYS A 55 35.67 -16.25 -22.93
CA LYS A 55 36.84 -16.85 -22.24
C LYS A 55 36.60 -17.14 -20.76
N ASP A 56 36.00 -16.21 -20.04
CA ASP A 56 35.75 -16.30 -18.59
C ASP A 56 34.30 -16.62 -18.24
N ASP A 57 33.48 -16.96 -19.24
CA ASP A 57 32.03 -17.00 -19.07
C ASP A 57 31.58 -18.19 -18.22
N ALA A 58 32.26 -19.33 -18.33
CA ALA A 58 32.02 -20.51 -17.48
C ALA A 58 32.19 -20.20 -15.98
N LYS A 59 33.17 -19.35 -15.61
CA LYS A 59 33.39 -18.90 -14.22
C LYS A 59 32.31 -17.92 -13.75
N LYS A 60 31.54 -17.36 -14.68
CA LYS A 60 30.52 -16.34 -14.45
C LYS A 60 29.13 -16.84 -14.84
N ASN A 61 28.86 -18.13 -14.67
CA ASN A 61 27.55 -18.71 -14.96
C ASN A 61 27.05 -18.48 -16.40
N PHE A 62 27.96 -18.38 -17.36
CA PHE A 62 27.68 -18.11 -18.76
C PHE A 62 26.91 -16.80 -18.99
N CYS A 63 27.08 -15.79 -18.13
CA CYS A 63 26.34 -14.52 -18.19
C CYS A 63 26.39 -13.87 -19.58
N GLN A 64 27.55 -13.76 -20.21
CA GLN A 64 27.67 -13.07 -21.50
C GLN A 64 26.99 -13.87 -22.62
N LEU A 65 27.18 -15.19 -22.66
CA LEU A 65 26.53 -16.07 -23.62
C LEU A 65 25.01 -16.06 -23.44
N ARG A 66 24.51 -16.08 -22.20
CA ARG A 66 23.07 -16.02 -21.91
C ARG A 66 22.43 -14.69 -22.34
N GLU A 67 23.13 -13.56 -22.18
CA GLU A 67 22.68 -12.25 -22.69
C GLU A 67 22.64 -12.18 -24.22
N ASP A 68 23.68 -12.67 -24.88
CA ASP A 68 23.76 -12.70 -26.34
C ASP A 68 22.67 -13.64 -26.91
N TRP A 69 22.47 -14.80 -26.28
CA TRP A 69 21.41 -15.74 -26.64
C TRP A 69 20.03 -15.10 -26.50
N TRP A 70 19.75 -14.40 -25.39
CA TRP A 70 18.47 -13.70 -25.23
C TRP A 70 18.28 -12.63 -26.31
N THR A 71 19.31 -11.82 -26.57
CA THR A 71 19.24 -10.74 -27.56
C THR A 71 18.94 -11.27 -28.97
N LEU A 72 19.50 -12.44 -29.32
CA LEU A 72 19.25 -13.09 -30.60
C LEU A 72 17.83 -13.69 -30.68
N ASN A 73 17.35 -14.32 -29.60
CA ASN A 73 16.13 -15.14 -29.62
C ASN A 73 14.87 -14.42 -29.08
N ARG A 74 14.98 -13.22 -28.50
CA ARG A 74 13.84 -12.52 -27.87
C ARG A 74 12.65 -12.30 -28.79
N LYS A 75 12.87 -12.18 -30.10
CA LYS A 75 11.79 -12.05 -31.10
C LYS A 75 10.95 -13.32 -31.20
N ASP A 76 11.59 -14.48 -31.29
CA ASP A 76 10.89 -15.76 -31.37
C ASP A 76 10.16 -16.07 -30.06
N VAL A 77 10.79 -15.74 -28.93
CA VAL A 77 10.15 -15.82 -27.60
C VAL A 77 8.91 -14.92 -27.53
N TRP A 78 8.98 -13.68 -28.04
CA TRP A 78 7.84 -12.76 -28.09
C TRP A 78 6.71 -13.30 -28.97
N LYS A 79 7.05 -13.87 -30.14
CA LYS A 79 6.07 -14.49 -31.04
C LYS A 79 5.36 -15.64 -30.36
N ALA A 80 6.09 -16.50 -29.64
CA ALA A 80 5.51 -17.58 -28.86
C ALA A 80 4.60 -17.06 -27.73
N LEU A 81 5.05 -16.03 -26.98
CA LEU A 81 4.29 -15.42 -25.89
C LEU A 81 2.97 -14.79 -26.37
N THR A 82 2.97 -14.16 -27.53
CA THR A 82 1.81 -13.45 -28.09
C THR A 82 0.93 -14.32 -28.98
N CYS A 83 1.24 -15.62 -29.14
CA CYS A 83 0.51 -16.54 -30.01
C CYS A 83 -0.99 -16.63 -29.67
N SER A 84 -1.35 -16.47 -28.39
CA SER A 84 -2.74 -16.47 -27.91
C SER A 84 -3.24 -15.09 -27.47
N ALA A 85 -2.53 -14.01 -27.81
CA ALA A 85 -3.00 -12.66 -27.50
C ALA A 85 -4.31 -12.35 -28.26
N PRO A 86 -5.26 -11.62 -27.66
CA PRO A 86 -6.49 -11.22 -28.34
C PRO A 86 -6.22 -10.46 -29.64
N GLY A 87 -7.07 -10.67 -30.64
CA GLY A 87 -6.90 -10.13 -32.00
C GLY A 87 -6.78 -8.60 -32.06
N ASP A 88 -7.41 -7.89 -31.14
CA ASP A 88 -7.44 -6.42 -31.07
C ASP A 88 -6.48 -5.83 -30.02
N ALA A 89 -5.80 -6.68 -29.23
CA ALA A 89 -4.85 -6.23 -28.22
C ALA A 89 -3.61 -5.58 -28.88
N LYS A 90 -3.20 -4.42 -28.38
CA LYS A 90 -2.02 -3.68 -28.88
C LYS A 90 -1.11 -3.26 -27.74
N TYR A 91 0.19 -3.23 -27.99
CA TYR A 91 1.19 -2.70 -27.07
C TYR A 91 1.44 -1.23 -27.37
N VAL A 92 1.30 -0.37 -26.36
CA VAL A 92 1.39 1.09 -26.51
C VAL A 92 2.49 1.63 -25.61
N LYS A 93 3.35 2.50 -26.15
CA LYS A 93 4.34 3.26 -25.36
C LYS A 93 4.15 4.75 -25.60
N TYR A 94 4.21 5.50 -24.52
CA TYR A 94 4.19 6.96 -24.54
C TYR A 94 5.61 7.48 -24.30
N PHE A 95 6.02 8.44 -25.11
CA PHE A 95 7.31 9.12 -24.98
C PHE A 95 7.11 10.58 -24.56
N PRO A 96 8.14 11.20 -23.95
CA PRO A 96 8.19 12.65 -23.82
C PRO A 96 7.93 13.30 -25.20
N SER A 97 7.27 14.47 -25.25
CA SER A 97 6.79 15.17 -26.47
C SER A 97 5.48 14.67 -27.12
N ASN A 98 4.60 13.99 -26.36
CA ASN A 98 3.30 13.47 -26.84
C ASN A 98 3.40 12.46 -28.01
N THR A 99 4.58 11.89 -28.23
CA THR A 99 4.76 10.84 -29.24
C THR A 99 4.31 9.50 -28.66
N THR A 100 3.50 8.76 -29.43
CA THR A 100 3.02 7.44 -29.04
C THR A 100 3.42 6.43 -30.10
N THR A 101 3.95 5.29 -29.67
CA THR A 101 4.17 4.14 -30.56
C THR A 101 3.18 3.04 -30.21
N VAL A 102 2.60 2.42 -31.22
CA VAL A 102 1.59 1.37 -31.08
C VAL A 102 2.02 0.19 -31.95
N SER A 103 2.02 -1.02 -31.39
CA SER A 103 2.25 -2.24 -32.17
C SER A 103 1.08 -2.55 -33.10
N TYR A 104 1.26 -3.49 -34.03
CA TYR A 104 0.08 -4.11 -34.64
C TYR A 104 -0.73 -4.93 -33.62
N ASN A 105 -1.86 -5.44 -34.09
CA ASN A 105 -2.75 -6.37 -33.41
C ASN A 105 -2.01 -7.57 -32.78
N GLN A 106 -2.67 -8.23 -31.81
CA GLN A 106 -2.09 -9.33 -31.02
C GLN A 106 -0.75 -8.95 -30.38
N CYS A 107 -0.67 -7.75 -29.80
CA CYS A 107 0.52 -7.25 -29.12
C CYS A 107 1.78 -7.25 -30.00
N GLY A 108 1.61 -7.03 -31.32
CA GLY A 108 2.71 -7.02 -32.27
C GLY A 108 3.25 -8.42 -32.61
N HIS A 109 2.40 -9.45 -32.59
CA HIS A 109 2.79 -10.83 -32.91
C HIS A 109 3.52 -10.97 -34.26
N ASN A 110 3.08 -10.19 -35.25
CA ASN A 110 3.63 -10.18 -36.61
C ASN A 110 4.57 -8.99 -36.87
N ASP A 111 4.92 -8.21 -35.83
CA ASP A 111 5.81 -7.06 -35.99
C ASP A 111 7.23 -7.52 -36.34
N MET A 112 7.95 -6.70 -37.10
CA MET A 112 9.35 -6.98 -37.41
C MET A 112 10.24 -6.97 -36.16
N ASN A 113 9.89 -6.17 -35.15
CA ASN A 113 10.64 -5.97 -33.92
C ASN A 113 9.73 -6.17 -32.70
N VAL A 114 10.31 -6.62 -31.59
CA VAL A 114 9.60 -6.71 -30.30
C VAL A 114 9.21 -5.30 -29.84
N PRO A 115 7.93 -5.02 -29.54
CA PRO A 115 7.46 -3.66 -29.26
C PRO A 115 7.88 -3.14 -27.88
N THR A 116 8.37 -4.01 -26.99
CA THR A 116 8.82 -3.66 -25.62
C THR A 116 10.34 -3.76 -25.46
N ASN A 117 10.87 -3.02 -24.48
CA ASN A 117 12.25 -3.10 -24.00
C ASN A 117 12.31 -3.37 -22.49
N LEU A 118 11.20 -3.84 -21.88
CA LEU A 118 11.15 -4.14 -20.44
C LEU A 118 12.18 -5.19 -20.03
N ASP A 119 12.51 -6.13 -20.91
CA ASP A 119 13.59 -7.10 -20.72
C ASP A 119 14.99 -6.47 -20.63
N TYR A 120 15.18 -5.18 -20.90
CA TYR A 120 16.42 -4.46 -20.63
C TYR A 120 16.33 -3.51 -19.41
N VAL A 121 15.17 -3.43 -18.77
CA VAL A 121 14.98 -2.67 -17.52
C VAL A 121 15.41 -3.56 -16.32
N PRO A 122 16.00 -3.00 -15.25
CA PRO A 122 16.23 -3.75 -14.01
C PRO A 122 14.96 -4.38 -13.43
N GLN A 123 15.04 -5.65 -13.02
CA GLN A 123 13.87 -6.38 -12.51
C GLN A 123 13.17 -5.67 -11.35
N PHE A 124 13.93 -5.12 -10.41
CA PHE A 124 13.38 -4.37 -9.28
C PHE A 124 12.47 -3.21 -9.75
N LEU A 125 12.90 -2.43 -10.74
CA LEU A 125 12.11 -1.29 -11.23
C LEU A 125 10.82 -1.75 -11.92
N ARG A 126 10.87 -2.86 -12.66
CA ARG A 126 9.67 -3.46 -13.25
C ARG A 126 8.69 -3.93 -12.19
N TRP A 127 9.18 -4.60 -11.14
CA TRP A 127 8.33 -5.05 -10.04
C TRP A 127 7.75 -3.87 -9.26
N PHE A 128 8.49 -2.78 -9.10
CA PHE A 128 7.99 -1.60 -8.40
C PHE A 128 6.91 -0.86 -9.21
N GLU A 129 7.09 -0.76 -10.52
CA GLU A 129 6.06 -0.23 -11.42
C GLU A 129 4.81 -1.13 -11.46
N GLU A 130 4.99 -2.44 -11.61
CA GLU A 130 3.91 -3.43 -11.57
C GLU A 130 3.15 -3.40 -10.23
N TRP A 131 3.88 -3.35 -9.11
CA TRP A 131 3.30 -3.22 -7.78
C TRP A 131 2.44 -1.96 -7.65
N ALA A 132 2.92 -0.82 -8.15
CA ALA A 132 2.18 0.45 -8.06
C ALA A 132 0.88 0.40 -8.88
N GLU A 133 0.94 -0.10 -10.12
CA GLU A 133 -0.23 -0.26 -10.99
C GLU A 133 -1.26 -1.23 -10.38
N GLU A 134 -0.80 -2.38 -9.87
CA GLU A 134 -1.67 -3.35 -9.21
C GLU A 134 -2.26 -2.83 -7.91
N PHE A 135 -1.47 -2.11 -7.09
CA PHE A 135 -1.95 -1.43 -5.91
C PHE A 135 -3.10 -0.47 -6.26
N CYS A 136 -2.89 0.42 -7.25
CA CYS A 136 -3.91 1.37 -7.67
C CYS A 136 -5.18 0.68 -8.18
N ARG A 137 -5.03 -0.38 -8.99
CA ARG A 137 -6.16 -1.16 -9.52
C ARG A 137 -6.94 -1.87 -8.41
N ILE A 138 -6.25 -2.56 -7.50
CA ILE A 138 -6.87 -3.31 -6.41
C ILE A 138 -7.46 -2.38 -5.35
N LYS A 139 -6.80 -1.25 -5.05
CA LYS A 139 -7.32 -0.23 -4.13
C LYS A 139 -8.70 0.23 -4.57
N LYS A 140 -8.89 0.53 -5.86
CA LYS A 140 -10.19 0.91 -6.42
C LYS A 140 -11.27 -0.14 -6.19
N ILE A 141 -10.96 -1.42 -6.43
CA ILE A 141 -11.90 -2.53 -6.23
C ILE A 141 -12.27 -2.66 -4.74
N LYS A 142 -11.28 -2.60 -3.85
CA LYS A 142 -11.50 -2.72 -2.41
C LYS A 142 -12.27 -1.53 -1.85
N LEU A 143 -11.97 -0.31 -2.28
CA LEU A 143 -12.70 0.90 -1.90
C LEU A 143 -14.16 0.82 -2.33
N LYS A 144 -14.44 0.34 -3.54
CA LYS A 144 -15.83 0.11 -3.98
C LYS A 144 -16.55 -0.86 -3.05
N ASN A 145 -15.93 -1.99 -2.71
CA ASN A 145 -16.53 -2.98 -1.80
C ASN A 145 -16.78 -2.43 -0.39
N VAL A 146 -15.87 -1.58 0.11
CA VAL A 146 -16.06 -0.88 1.38
C VAL A 146 -17.22 0.10 1.29
N LYS A 147 -17.24 0.94 0.24
CA LYS A 147 -18.31 1.91 0.01
C LYS A 147 -19.67 1.22 -0.01
N ASP A 148 -19.83 0.20 -0.85
CA ASP A 148 -21.10 -0.53 -1.02
C ASP A 148 -21.58 -1.17 0.30
N ALA A 149 -20.66 -1.52 1.21
CA ALA A 149 -20.99 -2.07 2.53
C ALA A 149 -21.26 -1.01 3.61
N CYS A 150 -20.72 0.19 3.47
CA CYS A 150 -20.71 1.22 4.53
C CYS A 150 -21.58 2.44 4.22
N ARG A 151 -21.80 2.79 2.95
CA ARG A 151 -22.50 3.99 2.51
C ARG A 151 -23.45 3.69 1.35
N ASP A 152 -24.73 4.03 1.53
CA ASP A 152 -25.73 4.07 0.48
C ASP A 152 -26.78 5.11 0.85
N ASP A 153 -26.60 6.33 0.36
CA ASP A 153 -27.46 7.47 0.72
C ASP A 153 -28.91 7.25 0.28
N THR A 154 -29.15 6.50 -0.81
CA THR A 154 -30.50 6.17 -1.30
C THR A 154 -31.27 5.25 -0.37
N LYS A 155 -30.53 4.49 0.47
CA LYS A 155 -31.10 3.58 1.48
C LYS A 155 -30.89 4.09 2.90
N ALA A 156 -30.46 5.35 3.05
CA ALA A 156 -30.04 5.93 4.32
C ALA A 156 -29.07 5.02 5.10
N LEU A 157 -28.12 4.40 4.41
CA LEU A 157 -27.10 3.55 5.01
C LEU A 157 -25.84 4.39 5.25
N TYR A 158 -25.51 4.61 6.52
CA TYR A 158 -24.27 5.28 6.91
C TYR A 158 -23.68 4.59 8.14
N CYS A 159 -22.65 3.77 7.95
CA CYS A 159 -22.05 2.96 9.02
C CYS A 159 -20.68 3.46 9.49
N GLY A 160 -20.45 3.43 10.80
CA GLY A 160 -19.10 3.63 11.35
C GLY A 160 -18.24 2.38 11.15
N ARG A 161 -16.91 2.57 11.10
CA ARG A 161 -15.92 1.48 11.07
C ARG A 161 -16.19 0.39 12.10
N ASN A 162 -16.62 0.78 13.30
CA ASN A 162 -16.91 -0.06 14.46
C ASN A 162 -18.25 -0.84 14.36
N GLY A 163 -19.00 -0.64 13.28
CA GLY A 163 -20.25 -1.34 12.99
C GLY A 163 -21.50 -0.63 13.53
N TYR A 164 -21.40 0.63 13.92
CA TYR A 164 -22.52 1.43 14.39
C TYR A 164 -23.27 2.07 13.21
N ASP A 165 -24.57 2.21 13.35
CA ASP A 165 -25.42 2.92 12.39
C ASP A 165 -25.41 4.42 12.73
N CYS A 166 -24.69 5.21 11.93
CA CYS A 166 -24.51 6.64 12.17
C CYS A 166 -25.80 7.45 11.96
N THR A 167 -26.83 6.88 11.31
CA THR A 167 -28.14 7.54 11.14
C THR A 167 -28.97 7.51 12.42
N LYS A 168 -28.61 6.63 13.36
CA LYS A 168 -29.31 6.39 14.63
C LYS A 168 -28.49 6.81 15.84
N ILE A 169 -27.44 7.60 15.65
CA ILE A 169 -26.68 8.10 16.80
C ILE A 169 -27.54 9.05 17.60
N ASN A 170 -27.85 8.62 18.81
CA ASN A 170 -28.39 9.42 19.89
C ASN A 170 -27.51 9.17 21.13
N ARG A 171 -26.89 10.22 21.66
CA ARG A 171 -25.96 10.11 22.81
C ARG A 171 -26.67 9.89 24.15
N ASN A 172 -27.99 10.00 24.17
CA ASN A 172 -28.86 9.73 25.32
C ASN A 172 -29.44 8.31 25.30
N GLU A 173 -29.09 7.48 24.33
CA GLU A 173 -29.59 6.12 24.20
C GLU A 173 -28.43 5.16 23.90
N ASN A 174 -28.68 3.86 24.07
CA ASN A 174 -27.78 2.80 23.62
C ASN A 174 -27.48 2.97 22.14
N LEU A 175 -26.19 3.05 21.78
CA LEU A 175 -25.78 3.16 20.39
C LEU A 175 -26.06 1.84 19.68
N PRO A 176 -26.99 1.78 18.71
CA PRO A 176 -27.37 0.51 18.12
C PRO A 176 -26.27 0.04 17.15
N ARG A 177 -25.64 -1.09 17.47
CA ARG A 177 -24.84 -1.84 16.50
C ARG A 177 -25.79 -2.44 15.46
N GLY A 178 -25.97 -1.73 14.35
CA GLY A 178 -26.89 -2.14 13.30
C GLY A 178 -26.43 -3.45 12.65
N SER A 179 -27.32 -4.44 12.51
CA SER A 179 -27.02 -5.69 11.79
C SER A 179 -26.48 -5.43 10.38
N LYS A 180 -26.98 -4.38 9.71
CA LYS A 180 -26.51 -3.91 8.39
C LYS A 180 -25.07 -3.37 8.42
N CYS A 181 -24.64 -2.77 9.53
CA CYS A 181 -23.30 -2.16 9.68
C CYS A 181 -22.22 -3.15 10.13
N THR A 182 -22.58 -4.38 10.52
CA THR A 182 -21.61 -5.45 10.79
C THR A 182 -20.79 -5.79 9.54
N ASN A 183 -21.41 -5.74 8.36
CA ASN A 183 -20.69 -5.95 7.10
C ASN A 183 -19.68 -4.83 6.84
N CYS A 184 -20.03 -3.57 7.12
CA CYS A 184 -19.09 -2.45 7.03
C CYS A 184 -17.86 -2.68 7.92
N TRP A 185 -18.06 -3.05 9.19
CA TRP A 185 -16.96 -3.38 10.10
C TRP A 185 -16.03 -4.46 9.53
N ALA A 186 -16.59 -5.57 9.06
CA ALA A 186 -15.79 -6.66 8.48
C ALA A 186 -14.99 -6.21 7.25
N LYS A 187 -15.63 -5.47 6.32
CA LYS A 187 -14.96 -4.99 5.10
C LYS A 187 -13.89 -3.94 5.39
N CYS A 188 -14.13 -3.05 6.36
CA CYS A 188 -13.15 -2.06 6.77
C CYS A 188 -11.90 -2.69 7.39
N ASN A 189 -12.05 -3.67 8.30
CA ASN A 189 -10.89 -4.35 8.88
C ASN A 189 -10.05 -5.08 7.82
N LEU A 190 -10.70 -5.78 6.87
CA LEU A 190 -10.00 -6.44 5.76
C LEU A 190 -9.31 -5.45 4.83
N TYR A 191 -9.92 -4.29 4.57
CA TYR A 191 -9.32 -3.24 3.76
C TYR A 191 -8.11 -2.62 4.46
N GLU A 192 -8.24 -2.25 5.74
CA GLU A 192 -7.16 -1.65 6.53
C GLU A 192 -5.97 -2.60 6.69
N SER A 193 -6.21 -3.88 6.99
CA SER A 193 -5.15 -4.89 7.08
C SER A 193 -4.40 -5.03 5.75
N TRP A 194 -5.13 -5.07 4.63
CA TRP A 194 -4.50 -5.08 3.31
C TRP A 194 -3.71 -3.79 3.05
N LEU A 195 -4.27 -2.62 3.36
CA LEU A 195 -3.64 -1.32 3.12
C LEU A 195 -2.34 -1.17 3.92
N HIS A 196 -2.34 -1.64 5.17
CA HIS A 196 -1.15 -1.67 6.02
C HIS A 196 -0.03 -2.54 5.41
N ASN A 197 -0.37 -3.75 4.94
CA ASN A 197 0.62 -4.61 4.26
C ASN A 197 1.19 -3.93 3.00
N GLN A 198 0.36 -3.22 2.24
CA GLN A 198 0.80 -2.46 1.07
C GLN A 198 1.73 -1.28 1.45
N GLN A 199 1.45 -0.61 2.57
CA GLN A 199 2.33 0.45 3.09
C GLN A 199 3.72 -0.08 3.44
N GLU A 200 3.80 -1.26 4.07
CA GLU A 200 5.08 -1.92 4.39
C GLU A 200 5.83 -2.40 3.15
N GLU A 201 5.13 -2.97 2.16
CA GLU A 201 5.70 -3.30 0.85
C GLU A 201 6.25 -2.07 0.15
N PHE A 202 5.48 -0.97 0.12
CA PHE A 202 5.91 0.30 -0.45
C PHE A 202 7.17 0.83 0.21
N LYS A 203 7.22 0.84 1.54
CA LYS A 203 8.38 1.30 2.31
C LYS A 203 9.64 0.51 1.96
N LYS A 204 9.54 -0.83 1.90
CA LYS A 204 10.68 -1.70 1.51
C LYS A 204 11.15 -1.42 0.09
N GLN A 205 10.22 -1.21 -0.84
CA GLN A 205 10.56 -0.88 -2.23
C GLN A 205 11.21 0.51 -2.34
N LYS A 206 10.69 1.50 -1.60
CA LYS A 206 11.26 2.84 -1.50
C LYS A 206 12.72 2.79 -1.01
N GLU A 207 12.97 2.11 0.11
CA GLU A 207 14.32 1.93 0.65
C GLU A 207 15.24 1.18 -0.32
N LYS A 208 14.72 0.18 -1.05
CA LYS A 208 15.49 -0.56 -2.05
C LYS A 208 15.88 0.33 -3.23
N TYR A 209 14.97 1.19 -3.71
CA TYR A 209 15.25 2.15 -4.78
C TYR A 209 16.41 3.08 -4.38
N GLU A 210 16.33 3.68 -3.19
CA GLU A 210 17.38 4.56 -2.68
C GLU A 210 18.73 3.84 -2.59
N LYS A 211 18.74 2.61 -2.08
CA LYS A 211 19.96 1.78 -1.99
C LYS A 211 20.55 1.48 -3.37
N GLU A 212 19.74 1.12 -4.36
CA GLU A 212 20.25 0.85 -5.73
C GLU A 212 20.80 2.13 -6.37
N ILE A 213 20.11 3.27 -6.25
CA ILE A 213 20.61 4.55 -6.77
C ILE A 213 21.94 4.96 -6.10
N LEU A 214 22.05 4.80 -4.77
CA LEU A 214 23.28 5.11 -4.02
C LEU A 214 24.43 4.14 -4.32
N LYS A 215 24.15 2.86 -4.56
CA LYS A 215 25.17 1.86 -4.91
C LYS A 215 25.96 2.28 -6.15
N TYR A 216 25.30 2.88 -7.13
CA TYR A 216 25.93 3.40 -8.35
C TYR A 216 26.41 4.86 -8.22
N LYS A 217 26.40 5.43 -7.00
CA LYS A 217 26.97 6.75 -6.67
C LYS A 217 28.47 6.69 -6.35
N SER A 218 28.98 5.54 -5.90
CA SER A 218 30.37 5.39 -5.46
C SER A 218 31.11 4.40 -6.35
N ASN A 219 32.24 4.83 -6.94
CA ASN A 219 33.15 3.96 -7.71
C ASN A 219 33.85 2.88 -6.83
N LYS A 220 33.41 2.66 -5.58
CA LYS A 220 33.93 1.61 -4.69
C LYS A 220 33.12 0.34 -4.91
N LYS A 221 33.77 -0.69 -5.46
CA LYS A 221 33.28 -2.08 -5.40
C LYS A 221 33.00 -2.43 -3.93
N ILE A 222 31.72 -2.51 -3.56
CA ILE A 222 31.31 -3.15 -2.32
C ILE A 222 31.62 -4.65 -2.49
N SER A 223 32.49 -5.22 -1.65
CA SER A 223 32.78 -6.65 -1.70
C SER A 223 31.52 -7.44 -1.30
N GLY A 224 31.18 -8.46 -2.08
CA GLY A 224 30.01 -9.33 -1.82
C GLY A 224 28.87 -9.27 -2.84
N SER A 225 28.91 -8.41 -3.87
CA SER A 225 27.89 -8.44 -4.93
C SER A 225 28.30 -9.39 -6.07
N ASN A 226 27.66 -10.56 -6.15
CA ASN A 226 27.80 -11.47 -7.30
C ASN A 226 27.40 -10.76 -8.61
N ILE A 227 28.38 -10.59 -9.51
CA ILE A 227 28.39 -10.56 -11.00
C ILE A 227 27.30 -9.76 -11.78
N ASN A 228 26.13 -9.44 -11.25
CA ASN A 228 25.07 -8.68 -11.95
C ASN A 228 25.31 -7.15 -11.99
N ASN A 229 26.42 -6.67 -11.43
CA ASN A 229 26.58 -5.23 -11.15
C ASN A 229 26.75 -4.38 -12.42
N LYS A 230 27.42 -4.87 -13.48
CA LYS A 230 27.71 -4.09 -14.70
C LYS A 230 26.49 -3.86 -15.60
N TYR A 231 25.57 -4.82 -15.68
CA TYR A 231 24.47 -4.77 -16.65
C TYR A 231 23.42 -3.72 -16.33
N TYR A 232 23.11 -3.52 -15.05
CA TYR A 232 22.17 -2.48 -14.62
C TYR A 232 22.87 -1.17 -14.23
N GLU A 233 24.20 -1.17 -14.14
CA GLU A 233 24.98 0.02 -13.83
C GLU A 233 24.72 1.16 -14.81
N GLU A 234 24.73 0.87 -16.12
CA GLU A 234 24.44 1.88 -17.14
C GLU A 234 23.03 2.43 -17.00
N PHE A 235 22.04 1.57 -16.75
CA PHE A 235 20.65 1.97 -16.56
C PHE A 235 20.48 2.88 -15.35
N TYR A 236 21.03 2.50 -14.19
CA TYR A 236 20.95 3.32 -12.98
C TYR A 236 21.78 4.60 -13.07
N LYS A 237 22.91 4.61 -13.80
CA LYS A 237 23.66 5.83 -14.11
C LYS A 237 22.81 6.80 -14.94
N ILE A 238 22.10 6.30 -15.96
CA ILE A 238 21.17 7.12 -16.77
C ILE A 238 20.05 7.66 -15.89
N LEU A 239 19.38 6.82 -15.09
CA LEU A 239 18.32 7.28 -14.17
C LEU A 239 18.81 8.37 -13.22
N LYS A 240 19.99 8.15 -12.62
CA LYS A 240 20.60 9.07 -11.66
C LYS A 240 21.01 10.41 -12.28
N ASN A 241 21.61 10.38 -13.47
CA ASN A 241 22.08 11.60 -14.14
C ASN A 241 20.92 12.43 -14.70
N ASN A 242 19.75 11.83 -14.86
CA ASN A 242 18.48 12.51 -15.11
C ASN A 242 17.81 12.94 -13.78
N GLU A 243 16.57 13.38 -13.85
CA GLU A 243 15.79 13.82 -12.68
C GLU A 243 15.44 12.69 -11.69
N TYR A 244 15.57 11.42 -12.08
CA TYR A 244 15.15 10.26 -11.28
C TYR A 244 16.19 9.79 -10.25
N GLY A 245 17.32 10.51 -10.11
CA GLY A 245 18.21 10.34 -8.97
C GLY A 245 17.54 10.69 -7.62
N ASN A 246 16.50 11.53 -7.66
CA ASN A 246 15.60 11.76 -6.53
C ASN A 246 14.41 10.79 -6.61
N ILE A 247 14.17 10.05 -5.53
CA ILE A 247 13.06 9.12 -5.43
C ILE A 247 11.70 9.79 -5.63
N ASP A 248 11.51 11.03 -5.20
CA ASP A 248 10.23 11.74 -5.35
C ASP A 248 9.84 11.93 -6.81
N ASN A 249 10.83 12.10 -7.70
CA ASN A 249 10.60 12.20 -9.14
C ASN A 249 10.24 10.83 -9.74
N PHE A 250 10.81 9.75 -9.22
CA PHE A 250 10.41 8.40 -9.61
C PHE A 250 8.99 8.07 -9.12
N LEU A 251 8.64 8.42 -7.88
CA LEU A 251 7.29 8.23 -7.34
C LEU A 251 6.23 9.01 -8.15
N LYS A 252 6.60 10.18 -8.69
CA LYS A 252 5.73 10.92 -9.62
C LYS A 252 5.44 10.10 -10.89
N LEU A 253 6.40 9.34 -11.42
CA LEU A 253 6.15 8.45 -12.56
C LEU A 253 5.15 7.34 -12.20
N LEU A 254 5.24 6.79 -10.99
CA LEU A 254 4.28 5.77 -10.52
C LEU A 254 2.86 6.34 -10.43
N ASN A 255 2.71 7.60 -10.00
CA ASN A 255 1.41 8.27 -9.98
C ASN A 255 0.80 8.46 -11.40
N GLU A 256 1.65 8.56 -12.43
CA GLU A 256 1.24 8.72 -13.83
C GLU A 256 0.91 7.39 -14.53
N GLY A 257 1.05 6.25 -13.82
CA GLY A 257 0.67 4.92 -14.29
C GLY A 257 -0.80 4.86 -14.74
N LYS A 258 -1.14 3.93 -15.64
CA LYS A 258 -2.47 3.86 -16.27
C LYS A 258 -3.58 3.70 -15.24
N TYR A 259 -3.37 2.89 -14.21
CA TYR A 259 -4.37 2.67 -13.16
C TYR A 259 -4.29 3.71 -12.05
N CYS A 260 -3.12 4.31 -11.81
CA CYS A 260 -2.95 5.34 -10.78
C CYS A 260 -3.42 6.73 -11.23
N LYS A 261 -3.22 7.06 -12.50
CA LYS A 261 -3.52 8.37 -13.07
C LYS A 261 -5.02 8.64 -13.11
N ASN A 262 -5.41 9.84 -12.67
CA ASN A 262 -6.78 10.34 -12.74
C ASN A 262 -7.83 9.38 -12.16
N GLN A 263 -7.51 8.68 -11.07
CA GLN A 263 -8.52 8.01 -10.27
C GLN A 263 -9.46 9.06 -9.69
N LYS A 264 -10.51 9.46 -10.44
CA LYS A 264 -11.66 10.19 -9.89
C LYS A 264 -12.42 9.25 -8.94
N THR A 265 -11.79 8.88 -7.84
CA THR A 265 -12.47 8.32 -6.68
C THR A 265 -13.18 9.46 -5.97
N GLU A 266 -14.24 9.16 -5.23
CA GLU A 266 -14.85 10.13 -4.32
C GLU A 266 -13.92 10.46 -3.13
N GLU A 267 -12.77 9.79 -3.04
CA GLU A 267 -11.66 10.04 -2.11
C GLU A 267 -10.48 10.72 -2.83
N GLU A 268 -9.49 11.16 -2.06
CA GLU A 268 -8.27 11.78 -2.57
C GLU A 268 -7.56 10.91 -3.62
N ASN A 269 -6.99 11.59 -4.61
CA ASN A 269 -6.16 10.94 -5.63
C ASN A 269 -4.95 10.27 -4.98
N ILE A 270 -4.55 9.13 -5.55
CA ILE A 270 -3.32 8.44 -5.15
C ILE A 270 -2.12 9.36 -5.45
N ASP A 271 -1.30 9.59 -4.43
CA ASP A 271 -0.02 10.27 -4.53
C ASP A 271 1.00 9.56 -3.65
N PHE A 272 1.90 8.78 -4.25
CA PHE A 272 2.93 8.03 -3.54
C PHE A 272 3.95 8.93 -2.81
N LYS A 273 3.97 10.25 -3.06
CA LYS A 273 4.75 11.20 -2.26
C LYS A 273 4.08 11.53 -0.94
N LYS A 274 2.75 11.42 -0.86
CA LYS A 274 1.95 11.66 0.34
C LYS A 274 1.62 10.34 1.01
N THR A 275 2.48 9.94 1.93
CA THR A 275 2.33 8.72 2.73
C THR A 275 2.14 9.01 4.21
N GLY A 276 1.54 10.16 4.54
CA GLY A 276 1.36 10.59 5.92
C GLY A 276 0.39 9.69 6.69
N ASP A 277 0.53 9.69 8.02
CA ASP A 277 -0.36 8.94 8.92
C ASP A 277 -1.72 9.65 9.12
N LYS A 278 -1.82 10.92 8.71
CA LYS A 278 -3.05 11.74 8.81
C LYS A 278 -3.78 11.95 7.50
N GLU A 279 -3.07 11.85 6.38
CA GLU A 279 -3.59 12.05 5.03
C GLU A 279 -2.70 11.34 4.00
N GLY A 280 -3.26 10.99 2.84
CA GLY A 280 -2.53 10.44 1.71
C GLY A 280 -2.82 8.98 1.38
N THR A 281 -1.92 8.37 0.61
CA THR A 281 -2.20 7.15 -0.16
C THR A 281 -2.50 5.91 0.68
N PHE A 282 -1.92 5.83 1.87
CA PHE A 282 -2.10 4.69 2.79
C PHE A 282 -3.01 5.01 3.97
N TYR A 283 -3.65 6.18 3.94
CA TYR A 283 -4.64 6.56 4.93
C TYR A 283 -5.96 5.83 4.69
N ARG A 284 -6.71 5.61 5.78
CA ARG A 284 -7.93 4.83 5.82
C ARG A 284 -8.99 5.53 4.99
N SER A 285 -9.86 4.71 4.44
CA SER A 285 -10.99 5.21 3.66
C SER A 285 -11.88 6.10 4.52
N LYS A 286 -12.45 7.15 3.91
CA LYS A 286 -13.46 8.01 4.56
C LYS A 286 -14.71 7.22 4.95
N TYR A 287 -14.97 6.10 4.28
CA TYR A 287 -16.07 5.17 4.57
C TYR A 287 -15.79 4.28 5.79
N CYS A 288 -14.51 4.13 6.15
CA CYS A 288 -14.03 3.40 7.32
C CYS A 288 -13.63 4.32 8.46
N GLN A 289 -14.23 5.50 8.53
CA GLN A 289 -14.13 6.36 9.70
C GLN A 289 -15.15 5.95 10.75
N VAL A 290 -14.89 6.32 12.01
CA VAL A 290 -15.93 6.28 13.04
C VAL A 290 -17.07 7.23 12.66
N CYS A 291 -18.25 7.00 13.21
CA CYS A 291 -19.36 7.90 12.96
C CYS A 291 -19.04 9.33 13.42
N PRO A 292 -19.55 10.37 12.72
CA PRO A 292 -19.54 11.73 13.25
C PRO A 292 -20.13 11.75 14.66
N PHE A 293 -19.67 12.67 15.50
CA PHE A 293 -20.02 12.65 16.93
C PHE A 293 -21.54 12.69 17.15
N CYS A 294 -22.24 13.50 16.35
CA CYS A 294 -23.69 13.67 16.35
C CYS A 294 -24.44 12.80 15.34
N GLY A 295 -23.74 11.85 14.71
CA GLY A 295 -24.30 11.06 13.62
C GLY A 295 -24.53 11.90 12.37
N VAL A 296 -25.41 11.38 11.52
CA VAL A 296 -25.76 12.00 10.24
C VAL A 296 -27.26 12.19 10.13
N GLU A 297 -27.64 13.17 9.35
CA GLU A 297 -29.01 13.36 8.86
C GLU A 297 -29.06 12.96 7.39
N CYS A 298 -30.04 12.15 7.02
CA CYS A 298 -30.23 11.69 5.65
C CYS A 298 -31.53 12.26 5.10
N SER A 299 -31.42 13.21 4.17
CA SER A 299 -32.54 13.83 3.46
C SER A 299 -32.23 13.90 1.96
N ASP A 300 -33.25 13.82 1.11
CA ASP A 300 -33.12 13.95 -0.35
C ASP A 300 -32.03 13.04 -0.98
N ASN A 301 -31.97 11.77 -0.55
CA ASN A 301 -30.95 10.79 -0.97
C ASN A 301 -29.50 11.23 -0.71
N LYS A 302 -29.27 12.02 0.34
CA LYS A 302 -27.95 12.44 0.78
C LYS A 302 -27.85 12.35 2.30
N CYS A 303 -26.76 11.77 2.80
CA CYS A 303 -26.47 11.74 4.22
C CYS A 303 -25.34 12.72 4.57
N THR A 304 -25.62 13.69 5.44
CA THR A 304 -24.65 14.70 5.89
C THR A 304 -24.43 14.63 7.41
N PRO A 305 -23.18 14.78 7.90
CA PRO A 305 -22.92 14.93 9.32
C PRO A 305 -23.78 16.04 9.94
N LYS A 306 -24.44 15.74 11.06
CA LYS A 306 -25.18 16.76 11.82
C LYS A 306 -24.20 17.80 12.37
N GLN A 307 -24.67 19.03 12.54
CA GLN A 307 -23.88 20.07 13.20
C GLN A 307 -23.58 19.66 14.65
N GLU A 308 -22.31 19.72 15.04
CA GLU A 308 -21.89 19.38 16.39
C GLU A 308 -22.23 20.51 17.37
N ILE A 309 -23.44 20.45 17.93
CA ILE A 309 -23.85 21.32 19.04
C ILE A 309 -23.45 20.64 20.35
N TYR A 310 -22.46 21.18 21.03
CA TYR A 310 -21.98 20.68 22.32
C TYR A 310 -22.79 21.28 23.48
N PRO A 311 -23.01 20.53 24.59
CA PRO A 311 -22.38 19.26 24.96
C PRO A 311 -23.11 17.99 24.47
N SER A 312 -24.21 18.15 23.72
CA SER A 312 -25.12 17.07 23.34
C SER A 312 -25.79 17.36 22.01
N CYS A 313 -25.73 16.39 21.10
CA CYS A 313 -26.23 16.41 19.73
C CYS A 313 -27.77 16.43 19.61
N GLU A 314 -28.41 17.38 20.31
CA GLU A 314 -29.80 17.43 20.81
C GLU A 314 -29.93 16.95 22.28
N ASN A 315 -30.53 17.84 23.10
CA ASN A 315 -30.81 17.80 24.55
C ASN A 315 -29.68 18.12 25.55
N ASN A 316 -29.68 19.39 25.99
CA ASN A 316 -28.95 19.96 27.13
C ASN A 316 -29.27 19.26 28.48
N LYS A 317 -28.91 17.99 28.66
CA LYS A 317 -28.92 17.39 30.00
C LYS A 317 -27.70 17.92 30.76
N ALA A 318 -27.94 18.86 31.67
CA ALA A 318 -26.89 19.32 32.58
C ALA A 318 -26.31 18.14 33.38
N TYR A 319 -24.99 18.15 33.61
CA TYR A 319 -24.36 17.27 34.58
C TYR A 319 -24.65 17.81 35.98
N VAL A 320 -25.66 17.24 36.62
CA VAL A 320 -26.06 17.54 37.99
C VAL A 320 -26.06 16.22 38.76
N PRO A 321 -25.01 15.95 39.56
CA PRO A 321 -25.01 14.83 40.48
C PRO A 321 -26.11 15.03 41.55
N PRO A 322 -26.88 13.98 41.89
CA PRO A 322 -27.74 14.00 43.07
C PRO A 322 -26.93 14.30 44.34
N ARG A 323 -27.55 14.95 45.35
CA ARG A 323 -26.86 15.38 46.57
C ARG A 323 -26.12 14.25 47.31
N ASP A 324 -26.63 13.03 47.19
CA ASP A 324 -26.11 11.85 47.89
C ASP A 324 -25.33 10.89 46.96
N ALA A 325 -25.12 11.25 45.70
CA ALA A 325 -24.39 10.43 44.75
C ALA A 325 -22.89 10.75 44.78
N GLU A 326 -22.07 9.78 45.17
CA GLU A 326 -20.62 9.92 45.07
C GLU A 326 -20.16 9.82 43.61
N ALA A 327 -19.46 10.86 43.14
CA ALA A 327 -18.84 10.85 41.82
C ALA A 327 -17.48 10.14 41.88
N THR A 328 -17.28 9.15 41.01
CA THR A 328 -16.01 8.45 40.82
C THR A 328 -15.23 9.10 39.69
N ILE A 329 -13.94 9.35 39.91
CA ILE A 329 -13.01 9.80 38.86
C ILE A 329 -12.43 8.58 38.16
N ILE A 330 -12.59 8.50 36.85
CA ILE A 330 -12.09 7.43 35.99
C ILE A 330 -11.10 8.02 35.00
N ASN A 331 -9.85 7.57 35.05
CA ASN A 331 -8.82 7.92 34.07
C ASN A 331 -8.82 6.86 32.97
N VAL A 332 -9.13 7.26 31.74
CA VAL A 332 -9.12 6.36 30.59
C VAL A 332 -8.03 6.72 29.60
N LEU A 333 -7.42 5.70 29.01
CA LEU A 333 -6.48 5.89 27.92
C LEU A 333 -7.24 6.12 26.61
N TYR A 334 -6.85 7.15 25.87
CA TYR A 334 -7.46 7.56 24.61
C TYR A 334 -6.40 7.58 23.51
N SER A 335 -6.63 6.77 22.48
CA SER A 335 -5.67 6.59 21.38
C SER A 335 -5.96 7.43 20.13
N GLY A 336 -7.02 8.26 20.16
CA GLY A 336 -7.48 8.99 18.97
C GLY A 336 -8.31 8.13 18.02
N ASP A 337 -9.11 8.80 17.18
CA ASP A 337 -9.84 8.22 16.06
C ASP A 337 -9.04 8.20 14.74
N GLU A 338 -7.94 8.96 14.68
CA GLU A 338 -6.99 8.97 13.56
C GLU A 338 -6.46 7.55 13.28
N GLN A 339 -6.04 7.24 12.05
CA GLN A 339 -5.32 5.99 11.80
C GLN A 339 -3.87 6.10 12.28
N GLY A 340 -3.28 5.00 12.73
CA GLY A 340 -1.86 4.97 13.06
C GLY A 340 -1.50 3.74 13.87
N ASP A 341 -0.20 3.52 14.01
CA ASP A 341 0.34 2.49 14.88
C ASP A 341 -0.02 2.79 16.35
N ILE A 342 -0.78 1.89 16.96
CA ILE A 342 -1.25 2.04 18.34
C ILE A 342 -0.08 2.20 19.31
N THR A 343 1.06 1.55 19.04
CA THR A 343 2.27 1.65 19.88
C THR A 343 2.91 3.03 19.81
N LYS A 344 2.82 3.72 18.66
CA LYS A 344 3.27 5.11 18.53
C LYS A 344 2.29 6.07 19.20
N LYS A 345 0.99 5.87 18.97
CA LYS A 345 -0.08 6.71 19.56
C LYS A 345 -0.09 6.65 21.07
N LEU A 346 0.15 5.47 21.63
CA LEU A 346 0.23 5.22 23.06
C LEU A 346 1.68 5.12 23.54
N SER A 347 2.63 5.71 22.80
CA SER A 347 4.06 5.59 23.14
C SER A 347 4.40 6.20 24.49
N GLU A 348 3.74 7.30 24.89
CA GLU A 348 3.93 7.89 26.22
C GLU A 348 3.49 6.92 27.32
N PHE A 349 2.33 6.29 27.15
CA PHE A 349 1.83 5.25 28.05
C PHE A 349 2.77 4.03 28.10
N CYS A 350 3.20 3.52 26.95
CA CYS A 350 4.09 2.36 26.87
C CYS A 350 5.51 2.64 27.40
N SER A 351 5.95 3.89 27.40
CA SER A 351 7.29 4.27 27.85
C SER A 351 7.35 4.63 29.34
N ASN A 352 6.24 5.09 29.93
CA ASN A 352 6.17 5.49 31.33
C ASN A 352 4.81 5.12 31.95
N GLU A 353 4.75 3.99 32.64
CA GLU A 353 3.49 3.40 33.18
C GLU A 353 2.74 4.32 34.18
N ASN A 354 3.42 5.26 34.85
CA ASN A 354 2.87 6.00 36.00
C ASN A 354 2.55 7.49 35.74
N ARG A 355 2.40 7.93 34.49
CA ARG A 355 1.97 9.31 34.19
C ARG A 355 0.44 9.44 34.14
N GLU A 356 -0.21 9.55 35.29
CA GLU A 356 -1.68 9.72 35.41
C GLU A 356 -2.24 10.99 34.71
N ASN A 357 -1.36 11.92 34.30
CA ASN A 357 -1.71 13.13 33.55
C ASN A 357 -1.09 13.21 32.14
N GLY A 358 -0.53 12.10 31.62
CA GLY A 358 0.07 12.05 30.27
C GLY A 358 -0.93 12.42 29.17
N GLU A 359 -0.47 12.85 27.99
CA GLU A 359 -1.31 13.44 26.94
C GLU A 359 -2.46 12.52 26.52
N ASN A 360 -2.22 11.20 26.50
CA ASN A 360 -3.21 10.18 26.13
C ASN A 360 -4.31 9.92 27.17
N TYR A 361 -4.22 10.44 28.40
CA TYR A 361 -5.25 10.19 29.41
C TYR A 361 -6.43 11.16 29.30
N GLN A 362 -7.66 10.67 29.45
CA GLN A 362 -8.86 11.48 29.61
C GLN A 362 -9.45 11.22 31.00
N LYS A 363 -9.77 12.28 31.74
CA LYS A 363 -10.41 12.18 33.04
C LYS A 363 -11.91 12.29 32.89
N TRP A 364 -12.63 11.35 33.48
CA TRP A 364 -14.09 11.31 33.48
C TRP A 364 -14.59 11.30 34.92
N GLN A 365 -15.56 12.16 35.23
CA GLN A 365 -16.30 12.15 36.48
C GLN A 365 -17.64 11.47 36.24
N CYS A 366 -17.85 10.32 36.85
CA CYS A 366 -19.04 9.52 36.67
C CYS A 366 -19.77 9.29 38.00
N TYR A 367 -21.09 9.37 38.00
CA TYR A 367 -21.91 8.87 39.10
C TYR A 367 -22.90 7.83 38.57
N TYR A 368 -23.26 6.88 39.43
CA TYR A 368 -24.25 5.85 39.15
C TYR A 368 -25.14 5.70 40.38
N VAL A 369 -26.41 6.08 40.25
CA VAL A 369 -27.43 5.81 41.29
C VAL A 369 -28.29 4.63 40.86
N ASP A 370 -28.80 4.66 39.63
CA ASP A 370 -29.59 3.60 39.01
C ASP A 370 -29.48 3.68 37.47
N SER A 371 -30.25 2.84 36.75
CA SER A 371 -30.23 2.77 35.28
C SER A 371 -30.66 4.05 34.57
N ASP A 372 -31.46 4.88 35.22
CA ASP A 372 -32.06 6.08 34.63
C ASP A 372 -31.32 7.35 35.11
N ASN A 373 -30.58 7.23 36.23
CA ASN A 373 -29.84 8.29 36.88
C ASN A 373 -28.36 7.94 37.04
N ASN A 374 -27.67 7.90 35.89
CA ASN A 374 -26.23 7.74 35.81
C ASN A 374 -25.67 8.69 34.74
N LYS A 375 -24.58 9.39 35.05
CA LYS A 375 -23.92 10.28 34.10
C LYS A 375 -22.43 10.29 34.28
N CYS A 376 -21.73 10.45 33.17
CA CYS A 376 -20.31 10.65 33.05
C CYS A 376 -20.03 11.98 32.35
N LYS A 377 -19.07 12.72 32.88
CA LYS A 377 -18.61 14.00 32.36
C LYS A 377 -17.11 13.95 32.11
N MET A 378 -16.69 14.27 30.90
CA MET A 378 -15.27 14.40 30.56
C MET A 378 -14.73 15.76 31.03
N GLU A 379 -13.62 15.76 31.75
CA GLU A 379 -12.91 17.00 32.08
C GLU A 379 -12.19 17.56 30.85
N LYS A 380 -12.23 18.88 30.66
CA LYS A 380 -11.41 19.55 29.65
C LYS A 380 -9.95 19.55 30.10
N LYS A 381 -9.05 18.99 29.30
CA LYS A 381 -7.60 19.22 29.48
C LYS A 381 -7.22 20.61 28.98
N HIS A 382 -6.40 21.33 29.76
CA HIS A 382 -5.74 22.56 29.31
C HIS A 382 -4.52 22.20 28.43
N GLY A 383 -4.55 22.61 27.16
CA GLY A 383 -3.52 22.35 26.15
C GLY A 383 -4.13 22.34 24.74
N ASN A 384 -3.32 22.25 23.67
CA ASN A 384 -3.74 22.29 22.25
C ASN A 384 -4.71 21.15 21.80
N ASN A 385 -5.38 20.47 22.73
CA ASN A 385 -6.30 19.38 22.46
C ASN A 385 -7.70 19.95 22.16
N THR A 386 -8.19 19.71 20.95
CA THR A 386 -9.46 20.22 20.41
C THR A 386 -10.73 19.58 21.02
N MET A 387 -10.59 18.71 22.02
CA MET A 387 -11.72 17.95 22.57
C MET A 387 -12.55 18.80 23.54
N LYS A 388 -13.82 19.02 23.15
CA LYS A 388 -14.81 19.75 23.94
C LYS A 388 -15.47 18.80 24.95
N GLU A 389 -15.97 19.35 26.04
CA GLU A 389 -16.60 18.61 27.16
C GLU A 389 -17.75 17.72 26.67
N ILE A 390 -17.73 16.45 27.09
CA ILE A 390 -18.75 15.45 26.75
C ILE A 390 -19.48 15.07 28.04
N ILE A 391 -20.81 15.08 27.99
CA ILE A 391 -21.68 14.55 29.05
C ILE A 391 -22.49 13.41 28.44
N THR A 392 -22.45 12.24 29.05
CA THR A 392 -23.16 11.05 28.57
C THR A 392 -23.54 10.14 29.73
N GLU A 393 -24.28 9.07 29.47
CA GLU A 393 -24.62 8.04 30.46
C GLU A 393 -23.46 7.06 30.64
N PHE A 394 -23.39 6.36 31.77
CA PHE A 394 -22.25 5.51 32.14
C PHE A 394 -21.98 4.41 31.11
N HIS A 395 -23.04 3.79 30.60
CA HIS A 395 -22.95 2.75 29.57
C HIS A 395 -22.32 3.24 28.26
N ASN A 396 -22.69 4.44 27.81
CA ASN A 396 -22.18 5.08 26.61
C ASN A 396 -20.72 5.52 26.80
N PHE A 397 -20.34 5.95 28.00
CA PHE A 397 -18.93 6.16 28.35
C PHE A 397 -18.12 4.85 28.18
N LEU A 398 -18.62 3.74 28.72
CA LEU A 398 -17.95 2.44 28.61
C LEU A 398 -17.81 2.00 27.14
N GLU A 399 -18.86 2.12 26.34
CA GLU A 399 -18.79 1.81 24.91
C GLU A 399 -17.80 2.70 24.15
N LEU A 400 -17.82 4.01 24.40
CA LEU A 400 -16.86 4.93 23.79
C LEU A 400 -15.43 4.53 24.14
N TRP A 401 -15.18 4.22 25.41
CA TRP A 401 -13.86 3.77 25.84
C TRP A 401 -13.41 2.51 25.09
N VAL A 402 -14.28 1.49 25.00
CA VAL A 402 -13.98 0.26 24.26
C VAL A 402 -13.72 0.53 22.77
N ILE A 403 -14.47 1.44 22.15
CA ILE A 403 -14.31 1.85 20.74
C ILE A 403 -12.99 2.59 20.49
N TYR A 404 -12.52 3.39 21.45
CA TYR A 404 -11.33 4.25 21.28
C TYR A 404 -10.04 3.62 21.82
N LEU A 405 -10.13 2.52 22.55
CA LEU A 405 -8.98 1.73 22.99
C LEU A 405 -8.62 0.60 22.00
N LEU A 406 -9.60 0.08 21.23
CA LEU A 406 -9.45 -1.00 20.24
C LEU A 406 -9.56 -0.48 18.80
#